data_AF-A0A8S3G4B6-F1
#
_entry.id   AF-A0A8S3G4B6-F1
#
_cell.length_a   1.000
_cell.length_b   1.000
_cell.length_c   1.000
_cell.angle_alpha   90.00
_cell.angle_beta   90.00
_cell.angle_gamma   90.00
#
_symmetry.space_group_name_H-M   'P 1'
#
loop_
_entity.id
_entity.type
_entity.pdbx_description
1 polymer ?
#
loop_
_entity_poly.entity_id
_entity_poly.type
_entity_poly.pdbx_seq_one_letter_code
_entity_poly.pdbx_strand_id
1 'polypeptide(L)'
;MTDASATSNFDNYILELHDNLDRLREIPDVDEQCAVLIGDLAQAYSEHPSPMQTAICLSALFSGQKNILTFLRRASSKPELKKTKIEILQFLKFFVESASNKILPYAVELKTVLLIIFNVDSASDVRAGTFPALSQVTLSLLGFILQS
;
A
#
# COMPACT_ATOMS: atom_id res chain seq x y z
N MET A 1 27.96 12.69 -2.91
CA MET A 1 27.76 11.44 -2.16
C MET A 1 26.26 11.25 -2.02
N THR A 2 25.59 11.05 -3.16
CA THR A 2 25.00 9.78 -3.64
C THR A 2 23.60 9.56 -3.08
N ASP A 3 22.63 10.23 -3.72
CA ASP A 3 21.17 10.07 -3.66
C ASP A 3 20.66 8.65 -4.04
N ALA A 4 21.54 7.64 -4.04
CA ALA A 4 21.25 6.26 -4.38
C ALA A 4 20.90 5.38 -3.18
N SER A 5 21.19 5.82 -1.93
CA SER A 5 20.84 5.04 -0.73
C SER A 5 19.34 5.10 -0.40
N ALA A 6 18.70 6.25 -0.61
CA ALA A 6 17.27 6.44 -0.35
C ALA A 6 16.38 5.74 -1.40
N THR A 7 16.87 5.57 -2.64
CA THR A 7 16.15 4.91 -3.73
C THR A 7 16.04 3.39 -3.54
N SER A 8 16.78 2.81 -2.59
CA SER A 8 16.86 1.35 -2.44
C SER A 8 15.91 0.73 -1.41
N ASN A 9 15.22 1.53 -0.57
CA ASN A 9 14.50 0.94 0.57
C ASN A 9 13.05 0.52 0.27
N PHE A 10 12.31 1.23 -0.59
CA PHE A 10 10.88 0.94 -0.79
C PHE A 10 10.63 -0.39 -1.51
N ASP A 11 11.36 -0.67 -2.58
CA ASP A 11 11.25 -1.95 -3.29
C ASP A 11 11.63 -3.12 -2.38
N ASN A 12 12.65 -2.96 -1.52
CA ASN A 12 13.05 -3.99 -0.57
C ASN A 12 11.94 -4.32 0.43
N TYR A 13 11.27 -3.32 1.01
CA TYR A 13 10.11 -3.56 1.88
C TYR A 13 9.00 -4.33 1.16
N ILE A 14 8.70 -3.98 -0.09
CA ILE A 14 7.67 -4.66 -0.88
C ILE A 14 8.07 -6.10 -1.23
N LEU A 15 9.34 -6.32 -1.59
CA LEU A 15 9.87 -7.65 -1.85
C LEU A 15 9.82 -8.53 -0.59
N GLU A 16 10.23 -8.00 0.55
CA GLU A 16 10.23 -8.70 1.83
C GLU A 16 8.81 -9.06 2.29
N LEU A 17 7.83 -8.17 2.08
CA LEU A 17 6.42 -8.49 2.30
C LEU A 17 5.96 -9.68 1.46
N HIS A 18 6.32 -9.69 0.17
CA HIS A 18 5.98 -10.81 -0.71
C HIS A 18 6.64 -12.11 -0.28
N ASP A 19 7.90 -12.06 0.15
CA ASP A 19 8.63 -13.24 0.61
C ASP A 19 8.06 -13.78 1.93
N ASN A 20 7.66 -12.90 2.84
CA ASN A 20 6.95 -13.25 4.07
C ASN A 20 5.58 -13.88 3.79
N LEU A 21 4.85 -13.37 2.80
CA LEU A 21 3.60 -13.97 2.33
C LEU A 21 3.81 -15.35 1.70
N ASP A 22 4.89 -15.55 0.95
CA ASP A 22 5.25 -16.85 0.37
C ASP A 22 5.59 -17.88 1.46
N ARG A 23 6.15 -17.41 2.59
CA ARG A 23 6.58 -18.21 3.74
C ARG A 23 5.60 -18.17 4.94
N LEU A 24 4.34 -17.79 4.69
CA LEU A 24 3.32 -17.55 5.73
C LEU A 24 3.15 -18.73 6.72
N ARG A 25 3.41 -19.96 6.29
CA ARG A 25 3.27 -21.18 7.13
C ARG A 25 4.55 -21.59 7.86
N GLU A 26 5.68 -21.00 7.49
CA GLU A 26 7.01 -21.40 7.96
C GLU A 26 7.52 -20.47 9.07
N ILE A 27 7.10 -19.21 9.02
CA ILE A 27 7.58 -18.16 9.90
C ILE A 27 6.50 -17.89 10.97
N PRO A 28 6.84 -17.88 12.28
CA PRO A 28 5.92 -17.41 13.31
C PRO A 28 5.75 -15.89 13.23
N ASP A 29 4.60 -15.37 13.67
CA ASP A 29 4.36 -13.93 13.79
C ASP A 29 4.51 -13.12 12.49
N VAL A 30 4.25 -13.74 11.33
CA VAL A 30 4.35 -13.08 10.01
C VAL A 30 3.49 -11.83 9.91
N ASP A 31 2.31 -11.82 10.55
CA ASP A 31 1.44 -10.64 10.56
C ASP A 31 2.11 -9.44 11.23
N GLU A 32 2.81 -9.67 12.34
CA GLU A 32 3.50 -8.61 13.07
C GLU A 32 4.70 -8.12 12.27
N GLN A 33 5.49 -9.04 11.72
CA GLN A 33 6.66 -8.70 10.89
C GLN A 33 6.26 -7.88 9.66
N CYS A 34 5.21 -8.30 8.96
CA CYS A 34 4.72 -7.57 7.79
C CYS A 34 4.11 -6.21 8.18
N ALA A 35 3.40 -6.12 9.30
CA ALA A 35 2.90 -4.84 9.80
C ALA A 35 4.05 -3.87 10.14
N VAL A 36 5.13 -4.36 10.76
CA VAL A 36 6.33 -3.55 11.04
C VAL A 36 6.97 -3.04 9.74
N LEU A 37 7.13 -3.90 8.73
CA LEU A 37 7.67 -3.50 7.42
C LEU A 37 6.85 -2.38 6.76
N ILE A 38 5.52 -2.41 6.89
CA ILE A 38 4.67 -1.33 6.39
C ILE A 38 4.82 -0.06 7.23
N GLY A 39 4.94 -0.19 8.55
CA GLY A 39 5.23 0.94 9.43
C GLY A 39 6.54 1.64 9.07
N ASP A 40 7.60 0.87 8.87
CA ASP A 40 8.92 1.36 8.45
C ASP A 40 8.88 2.02 7.07
N LEU A 41 8.13 1.43 6.13
CA LEU A 41 7.87 2.02 4.81
C LEU A 41 7.14 3.36 4.94
N ALA A 42 6.09 3.42 5.73
CA ALA A 42 5.30 4.62 5.95
C ALA A 42 6.13 5.73 6.60
N GLN A 43 6.95 5.38 7.60
CA GLN A 43 7.88 6.28 8.25
C GLN A 43 8.90 6.83 7.24
N ALA A 44 9.55 5.95 6.48
CA ALA A 44 10.54 6.33 5.46
C ALA A 44 9.96 7.28 4.40
N TYR A 45 8.68 7.11 4.03
CA TYR A 45 7.99 8.05 3.14
C TYR A 45 7.67 9.40 3.83
N SER A 46 7.30 9.36 5.11
CA SER A 46 6.85 10.54 5.87
C SER A 46 7.97 11.51 6.28
N GLU A 47 9.21 11.03 6.45
CA GLU A 47 10.33 11.83 6.95
C GLU A 47 10.84 12.85 5.91
N HIS A 48 10.68 12.57 4.62
CA HIS A 48 11.29 13.37 3.55
C HIS A 48 10.41 13.58 2.30
N PRO A 49 9.14 14.00 2.44
CA PRO A 49 8.21 14.10 1.31
C PRO A 49 8.73 15.08 0.26
N SER A 50 9.23 14.53 -0.84
CA SER A 50 9.70 15.26 -2.01
C SER A 50 9.04 14.70 -3.26
N PRO A 51 8.91 15.49 -4.35
CA PRO A 51 8.36 14.98 -5.60
C PRO A 51 9.08 13.73 -6.11
N MET A 52 10.39 13.64 -5.89
CA MET A 52 11.20 12.47 -6.23
C MET A 52 10.84 11.26 -5.38
N GLN A 53 10.71 11.41 -4.05
CA GLN A 53 10.30 10.32 -3.18
C GLN A 53 8.88 9.83 -3.47
N THR A 54 7.94 10.74 -3.75
CA THR A 54 6.60 10.34 -4.21
C THR A 54 6.68 9.52 -5.49
N ALA A 55 7.51 9.90 -6.45
CA ALA A 55 7.67 9.15 -7.70
C ALA A 55 8.29 7.75 -7.47
N ILE A 56 9.32 7.65 -6.62
CA ILE A 56 9.94 6.36 -6.26
C ILE A 56 8.93 5.47 -5.53
N CYS A 57 8.22 6.01 -4.54
CA CYS A 57 7.23 5.25 -3.79
C CYS A 57 6.05 4.82 -4.68
N LEU A 58 5.58 5.67 -5.60
CA LEU A 58 4.59 5.28 -6.62
C LEU A 58 5.06 4.09 -7.46
N SER A 59 6.32 4.12 -7.89
CA SER A 59 6.91 3.01 -8.65
C SER A 59 6.90 1.72 -7.82
N ALA A 60 7.41 1.77 -6.59
CA ALA A 60 7.49 0.60 -5.70
C ALA A 60 6.11 0.02 -5.36
N LEU A 61 5.12 0.88 -5.11
CA LEU A 61 3.78 0.45 -4.70
C LEU A 61 2.95 -0.11 -5.85
N PHE A 62 3.10 0.44 -7.07
CA PHE A 62 2.13 0.18 -8.15
C PHE A 62 2.74 -0.39 -9.44
N SER A 63 4.07 -0.41 -9.58
CA SER A 63 4.73 -0.95 -10.79
C SER A 63 5.23 -2.37 -10.56
N GLY A 64 5.37 -3.14 -11.64
CA GLY A 64 5.89 -4.51 -11.59
C GLY A 64 4.91 -5.54 -11.02
N GLN A 65 5.38 -6.79 -10.90
CA GLN A 65 4.56 -7.94 -10.46
C GLN A 65 4.48 -8.09 -8.94
N LYS A 66 5.57 -7.79 -8.22
CA LYS A 66 5.62 -7.76 -6.76
C LYS A 66 5.40 -6.32 -6.31
N ASN A 67 4.13 -5.95 -6.10
CA ASN A 67 3.70 -4.61 -5.74
C ASN A 67 2.62 -4.68 -4.64
N ILE A 68 2.31 -3.54 -3.99
CA ILE A 68 1.42 -3.55 -2.81
C ILE A 68 0.00 -4.03 -3.15
N LEU A 69 -0.48 -3.74 -4.36
CA LEU A 69 -1.80 -4.15 -4.82
C LEU A 69 -1.89 -5.66 -5.05
N THR A 70 -0.82 -6.25 -5.57
CA THR A 70 -0.70 -7.70 -5.77
C THR A 70 -0.58 -8.42 -4.44
N PHE A 71 0.19 -7.87 -3.50
CA PHE A 71 0.24 -8.37 -2.12
C PHE A 71 -1.16 -8.39 -1.50
N LEU A 72 -1.87 -7.25 -1.51
CA LEU A 72 -3.21 -7.12 -0.94
C LEU A 72 -4.21 -8.09 -1.56
N ARG A 73 -4.18 -8.26 -2.89
CA ARG A 73 -5.06 -9.22 -3.58
C ARG A 73 -4.81 -10.65 -3.08
N ARG A 74 -3.55 -11.05 -2.94
CA ARG A 74 -3.16 -12.38 -2.43
C ARG A 74 -3.45 -12.56 -0.93
N ALA A 75 -3.32 -11.49 -0.14
CA ALA A 75 -3.56 -11.48 1.30
C ALA A 75 -5.06 -11.36 1.67
N SER A 76 -5.93 -10.97 0.73
CA SER A 76 -7.36 -10.72 0.97
C SER A 76 -8.08 -11.87 1.67
N SER A 77 -7.79 -13.11 1.29
CA SER A 77 -8.39 -14.31 1.88
C SER A 77 -7.53 -14.96 2.98
N LYS A 78 -6.52 -14.24 3.50
CA LYS A 78 -5.59 -14.71 4.54
C LYS A 78 -5.95 -14.09 5.89
N PRO A 79 -6.72 -14.77 6.76
CA PRO A 79 -7.07 -14.21 8.07
C PRO A 79 -5.83 -13.98 8.96
N GLU A 80 -4.74 -14.69 8.70
CA GLU A 80 -3.47 -14.59 9.42
C GLU A 80 -2.78 -13.24 9.24
N LEU A 81 -3.17 -12.44 8.23
CA LEU A 81 -2.53 -11.16 7.90
C LEU A 81 -3.41 -9.95 8.27
N LYS A 82 -4.21 -10.07 9.33
CA LYS A 82 -5.19 -9.04 9.70
C LYS A 82 -4.51 -7.70 9.99
N LYS A 83 -3.48 -7.69 10.84
CA LYS A 83 -2.79 -6.47 11.26
C LYS A 83 -2.11 -5.81 10.07
N THR A 84 -1.42 -6.60 9.27
CA THR A 84 -0.75 -6.16 8.04
C THR A 84 -1.72 -5.47 7.09
N LYS A 85 -2.89 -6.08 6.83
CA LYS A 85 -3.90 -5.49 5.93
C LYS A 85 -4.40 -4.14 6.47
N ILE A 86 -4.62 -4.03 7.77
CA ILE A 86 -5.03 -2.76 8.39
C ILE A 86 -3.93 -1.70 8.20
N GLU A 87 -2.68 -2.04 8.47
CA GLU A 87 -1.54 -1.13 8.33
C GLU A 87 -1.39 -0.64 6.88
N ILE A 88 -1.50 -1.54 5.90
CA ILE A 88 -1.46 -1.18 4.47
C ILE A 88 -2.61 -0.23 4.12
N LEU A 89 -3.83 -0.50 4.59
CA LEU A 89 -4.99 0.35 4.27
C LEU A 89 -4.83 1.75 4.89
N GLN A 90 -4.27 1.85 6.09
CA GLN A 90 -3.94 3.13 6.72
C GLN A 90 -2.85 3.88 5.95
N PHE A 91 -1.78 3.18 5.58
CA PHE A 91 -0.71 3.75 4.76
C PHE A 91 -1.24 4.22 3.39
N LEU A 92 -2.04 3.42 2.69
CA LEU A 92 -2.62 3.79 1.40
C LEU A 92 -3.51 5.02 1.50
N LYS A 93 -4.32 5.14 2.56
CA LYS A 93 -5.09 6.36 2.82
C LYS A 93 -4.18 7.58 2.89
N PHE A 94 -3.14 7.52 3.73
CA PHE A 94 -2.17 8.61 3.91
C PHE A 94 -1.42 8.93 2.61
N PHE A 95 -0.96 7.90 1.91
CA PHE A 95 -0.16 8.03 0.70
C PHE A 95 -0.97 8.64 -0.45
N VAL A 96 -2.23 8.22 -0.66
CA VAL A 96 -3.10 8.76 -1.71
C VAL A 96 -3.38 10.24 -1.47
N GLU A 97 -3.63 10.62 -0.22
CA GLU A 97 -3.83 12.02 0.17
C GLU A 97 -2.58 12.86 -0.13
N SER A 98 -1.39 12.34 0.18
CA SER A 98 -0.11 12.99 -0.08
C SER A 98 0.27 13.06 -1.56
N ALA A 99 0.05 11.97 -2.31
CA ALA A 99 0.36 11.87 -3.73
C ALA A 99 -0.61 12.68 -4.62
N SER A 100 -1.80 12.99 -4.09
CA SER A 100 -2.79 13.85 -4.73
C SER A 100 -3.15 13.37 -6.15
N ASN A 101 -3.01 14.20 -7.19
CA ASN A 101 -3.31 13.81 -8.58
C ASN A 101 -2.27 12.84 -9.20
N LYS A 102 -1.13 12.58 -8.58
CA LYS A 102 -0.12 11.64 -9.12
C LYS A 102 -0.57 10.18 -9.05
N ILE A 103 -1.62 9.89 -8.26
CA ILE A 103 -2.20 8.55 -8.15
C ILE A 103 -3.11 8.18 -9.33
N LEU A 104 -3.52 9.16 -10.15
CA LEU A 104 -4.54 8.98 -11.19
C LEU A 104 -4.25 7.80 -12.16
N PRO A 105 -3.00 7.56 -12.61
CA PRO A 105 -2.70 6.40 -13.46
C PRO A 105 -3.04 5.05 -12.81
N TYR A 106 -3.06 4.99 -11.48
CA TYR A 106 -3.25 3.77 -10.68
C TYR A 106 -4.63 3.69 -10.01
N ALA A 107 -5.45 4.76 -10.12
CA ALA A 107 -6.70 4.90 -9.36
C ALA A 107 -7.70 3.77 -9.63
N VAL A 108 -7.82 3.32 -10.88
CA VAL A 108 -8.74 2.23 -11.26
C VAL A 108 -8.32 0.91 -10.63
N GLU A 109 -7.03 0.58 -10.67
CA GLU A 109 -6.52 -0.67 -10.12
C GLU A 109 -6.59 -0.67 -8.59
N LEU A 110 -6.17 0.43 -7.96
CA LEU A 110 -6.25 0.61 -6.51
C LEU A 110 -7.70 0.48 -6.03
N LYS A 111 -8.66 1.16 -6.67
CA LYS A 111 -10.09 1.00 -6.37
C LYS A 111 -10.54 -0.46 -6.49
N THR A 112 -10.13 -1.13 -7.56
CA THR A 112 -10.51 -2.54 -7.82
C THR A 112 -10.00 -3.45 -6.70
N VAL A 113 -8.75 -3.29 -6.27
CA VAL A 113 -8.18 -4.09 -5.18
C VAL A 113 -8.84 -3.79 -3.83
N LEU A 114 -9.12 -2.51 -3.52
CA LEU A 114 -9.85 -2.14 -2.30
C LEU A 114 -11.24 -2.77 -2.26
N LEU A 115 -11.96 -2.82 -3.39
CA LEU A 115 -13.25 -3.51 -3.49
C LEU A 115 -13.12 -5.03 -3.35
N ILE A 116 -12.04 -5.64 -3.86
CA ILE A 116 -11.79 -7.07 -3.64
C ILE A 116 -11.63 -7.36 -2.14
N ILE A 117 -10.81 -6.58 -1.42
CA ILE A 117 -10.62 -6.74 0.03
C ILE A 117 -11.95 -6.58 0.75
N PHE A 118 -12.72 -5.54 0.43
CA PHE A 118 -14.02 -5.29 1.05
C PHE A 118 -14.98 -6.49 0.89
N ASN A 119 -15.00 -7.14 -0.27
CA ASN A 119 -15.92 -8.24 -0.54
C ASN A 119 -15.42 -9.61 -0.02
N VAL A 120 -14.11 -9.83 -0.03
CA VAL A 120 -13.50 -11.15 0.26
C VAL A 120 -13.10 -11.30 1.72
N ASP A 121 -12.67 -10.23 2.38
CA ASP A 121 -12.10 -10.32 3.73
C ASP A 121 -13.18 -10.61 4.78
N SER A 122 -12.93 -11.58 5.65
CA SER A 122 -13.85 -11.96 6.72
C SER A 122 -13.84 -10.97 7.91
N ALA A 123 -12.75 -10.22 8.11
CA ALA A 123 -12.60 -9.31 9.24
C ALA A 123 -13.32 -7.98 8.98
N SER A 124 -14.27 -7.61 9.85
CA SER A 124 -15.00 -6.34 9.78
C SER A 124 -14.07 -5.13 9.73
N ASP A 125 -13.01 -5.13 10.52
CA ASP A 125 -12.13 -3.99 10.70
C ASP A 125 -11.27 -3.76 9.45
N VAL A 126 -10.86 -4.85 8.79
CA VAL A 126 -10.15 -4.78 7.51
C VAL A 126 -11.07 -4.23 6.42
N ARG A 127 -12.30 -4.75 6.32
CA ARG A 127 -13.30 -4.23 5.38
C ARG A 127 -13.60 -2.75 5.64
N ALA A 128 -13.76 -2.36 6.89
CA ALA A 128 -13.98 -0.96 7.27
C ALA A 128 -12.79 -0.07 6.89
N GLY A 129 -11.56 -0.57 7.02
CA GLY A 129 -10.33 0.11 6.60
C GLY A 129 -10.26 0.44 5.10
N THR A 130 -11.06 -0.22 4.25
CA THR A 130 -11.09 0.09 2.81
C THR A 130 -11.79 1.41 2.49
N PHE A 131 -12.76 1.85 3.31
CA PHE A 131 -13.55 3.05 3.03
C PHE A 131 -12.71 4.35 3.05
N PRO A 132 -11.83 4.60 4.04
CA PRO A 132 -10.97 5.77 4.01
C PRO A 132 -10.08 5.84 2.76
N ALA A 133 -9.46 4.72 2.36
CA ALA A 133 -8.62 4.67 1.18
C ALA A 133 -9.44 4.89 -0.12
N LEU A 134 -10.61 4.26 -0.24
CA LEU A 134 -11.53 4.47 -1.38
C LEU A 134 -12.02 5.91 -1.48
N SER A 135 -12.32 6.54 -0.35
CA SER A 135 -12.71 7.94 -0.28
C SER A 135 -11.61 8.84 -0.85
N GLN A 136 -10.35 8.64 -0.42
CA GLN A 136 -9.23 9.42 -0.91
C GLN A 136 -9.02 9.26 -2.42
N VAL A 137 -9.10 8.03 -2.96
CA VAL A 137 -8.99 7.79 -4.41
C VAL A 137 -10.10 8.52 -5.18
N THR A 138 -11.31 8.52 -4.65
CA THR A 138 -12.46 9.18 -5.28
C THR A 138 -12.31 10.71 -5.25
N LEU A 139 -11.82 11.27 -4.14
CA LEU A 139 -11.52 12.70 -4.02
C LEU A 139 -10.43 13.14 -5.00
N SER A 140 -9.36 12.36 -5.17
CA SER A 140 -8.31 12.65 -6.15
C SER A 140 -8.85 12.69 -7.58
N LEU A 141 -9.79 11.80 -7.93
CA LEU A 141 -10.45 11.78 -9.24
C LEU A 141 -11.36 13.00 -9.45
N LEU A 142 -12.17 13.36 -8.44
CA LEU A 142 -13.06 14.52 -8.52
C LEU A 142 -12.28 15.83 -8.60
N GLY A 143 -11.21 15.97 -7.80
CA GLY A 143 -10.33 17.14 -7.83
C GLY A 143 -9.71 17.35 -9.21
N PHE A 144 -9.32 16.27 -9.89
CA PHE A 144 -8.83 16.34 -11.26
C PHE A 144 -9.90 16.83 -12.24
N ILE A 145 -11.12 16.26 -12.18
CA ILE A 145 -12.22 16.64 -13.09
C ILE A 145 -12.61 18.11 -12.92
N LEU A 146 -12.64 18.62 -11.69
CA LEU A 146 -13.04 20.02 -11.40
C LEU A 146 -11.97 21.05 -11.77
N GLN A 147 -10.72 20.64 -11.96
CA GLN A 147 -9.59 21.50 -12.33
C GLN A 147 -9.23 21.41 -13.83
N SER A 148 -9.90 20.54 -14.58
CA SER A 148 -9.73 20.33 -16.03
C SER A 148 -10.75 21.11 -16.84
#